data_AF-A0A7Z8CWA8-F1
#
_entry.id   AF-A0A7Z8CWA8-F1
#
_cell.length_a   1.000
_cell.length_b   1.000
_cell.length_c   1.000
_cell.angle_alpha   90.00
_cell.angle_beta   90.00
_cell.angle_gamma   90.00
#
_symmetry.space_group_name_H-M   'P 1'
#
loop_
_entity.id
_entity.type
_entity.pdbx_description
1 polymer ?
#
loop_
_entity_poly.entity_id
_entity_poly.type
_entity_poly.pdbx_seq_one_letter_code
_entity_poly.pdbx_strand_id
1 'polypeptide(L)'
;MTTYLYIIKLKKNRYYIGSTIHKKRIKDQVNQKKRASQWVKTNTVEYLCGFWDIGLLEYREAEILETIISLEIMKKVGLCNVRGGFFTLTNTDGFLQTISSHYTINRFGLKNIESLNLNFLKSDLVFSDYKMTRLVEDCLAENGYLSRFMGNSVGF
;
A
#
# COMPACT_ATOMS: atom_id res chain seq x y z
N MET A 1 -4.61 -4.66 -20.53
CA MET A 1 -5.29 -4.93 -19.24
C MET A 1 -4.76 -3.94 -18.23
N THR A 2 -5.63 -3.21 -17.54
CA THR A 2 -5.20 -2.18 -16.60
C THR A 2 -4.76 -2.77 -15.25
N THR A 3 -3.86 -2.08 -14.57
CA THR A 3 -3.42 -2.43 -13.21
C THR A 3 -4.30 -1.71 -12.20
N TYR A 4 -4.67 -2.41 -11.13
CA TYR A 4 -5.43 -1.87 -10.02
C TYR A 4 -4.57 -1.87 -8.76
N LEU A 5 -4.46 -0.73 -8.11
CA LEU A 5 -3.98 -0.60 -6.74
C LEU A 5 -5.16 -0.76 -5.77
N TYR A 6 -4.98 -1.40 -4.63
CA TYR A 6 -6.00 -1.53 -3.61
C TYR A 6 -5.41 -1.50 -2.21
N ILE A 7 -6.23 -1.05 -1.25
CA ILE A 7 -5.88 -1.00 0.17
C ILE A 7 -6.96 -1.68 0.98
N ILE A 8 -6.55 -2.61 1.85
CA ILE A 8 -7.43 -3.34 2.76
C ILE A 8 -7.12 -2.92 4.19
N LYS A 9 -8.16 -2.49 4.91
CA LYS A 9 -8.12 -2.33 6.35
C LYS A 9 -8.23 -3.69 7.02
N LEU A 10 -7.33 -3.93 7.96
CA LEU A 10 -7.29 -5.11 8.82
C LEU A 10 -7.49 -4.66 10.28
N LYS A 11 -7.98 -5.58 11.11
CA LYS A 11 -8.11 -5.35 12.56
C LYS A 11 -6.78 -4.93 13.18
N LYS A 12 -6.87 -4.29 14.35
CA LYS A 12 -5.71 -3.77 15.11
C LYS A 12 -4.91 -2.73 14.32
N ASN A 13 -5.63 -1.88 13.60
CA ASN A 13 -5.06 -0.77 12.85
C ASN A 13 -4.03 -1.16 11.77
N ARG A 14 -4.20 -2.34 11.17
CA ARG A 14 -3.27 -2.86 10.16
C ARG A 14 -3.80 -2.62 8.75
N TYR A 15 -2.90 -2.58 7.79
CA TYR A 15 -3.21 -2.34 6.39
C TYR A 15 -2.43 -3.28 5.48
N TYR A 16 -3.05 -3.63 4.37
CA TYR A 16 -2.40 -4.31 3.25
C TYR A 16 -2.62 -3.51 1.99
N ILE A 17 -1.54 -3.21 1.28
CA ILE A 17 -1.56 -2.56 -0.02
C ILE A 17 -1.14 -3.62 -1.03
N GLY A 18 -1.81 -3.64 -2.17
CA GLY A 18 -1.45 -4.52 -3.26
C GLY A 18 -1.82 -3.92 -4.61
N SER A 19 -1.16 -4.42 -5.64
CA SER A 19 -1.48 -4.16 -7.03
C SER A 19 -1.81 -5.45 -7.77
N THR A 20 -2.65 -5.36 -8.81
CA THR A 20 -3.06 -6.52 -9.62
C THR A 20 -3.69 -6.09 -10.93
N ILE A 21 -3.45 -6.81 -12.02
CA ILE A 21 -4.22 -6.67 -13.26
C ILE A 21 -5.56 -7.43 -13.22
N HIS A 22 -5.81 -8.21 -12.16
CA HIS A 22 -6.99 -9.04 -12.00
C HIS A 22 -7.85 -8.60 -10.80
N LYS A 23 -8.99 -7.96 -11.04
CA LYS A 23 -9.98 -7.58 -9.98
C LYS A 23 -10.39 -8.76 -9.09
N LYS A 24 -10.42 -10.00 -9.63
CA LYS A 24 -10.70 -11.21 -8.85
C LYS A 24 -9.71 -11.40 -7.69
N ARG A 25 -8.45 -11.00 -7.86
CA ARG A 25 -7.43 -11.06 -6.80
C ARG A 25 -7.80 -10.15 -5.63
N ILE A 26 -8.35 -8.96 -5.89
CA ILE A 26 -8.84 -8.04 -4.84
C ILE A 26 -9.94 -8.74 -4.02
N LYS A 27 -10.91 -9.38 -4.71
CA LYS A 27 -11.97 -10.16 -4.06
C LYS A 27 -11.41 -11.32 -3.24
N ASP A 28 -10.38 -12.01 -3.74
CA ASP A 28 -9.74 -13.10 -3.01
C ASP A 28 -9.04 -12.60 -1.73
N GLN A 29 -8.47 -11.39 -1.75
CA GLN A 29 -7.88 -10.76 -0.57
C GLN A 29 -8.95 -10.37 0.46
N VAL A 30 -9.99 -9.64 0.03
CA VAL A 30 -11.06 -9.17 0.93
C VAL A 30 -11.78 -10.33 1.60
N ASN A 31 -12.02 -11.41 0.86
CA ASN A 31 -12.68 -12.62 1.38
C ASN A 31 -11.69 -13.63 2.01
N GLN A 32 -10.43 -13.24 2.21
CA GLN A 32 -9.36 -14.06 2.82
C GLN A 32 -9.26 -15.49 2.23
N LYS A 33 -9.40 -15.63 0.91
CA LYS A 33 -9.36 -16.93 0.22
C LYS A 33 -7.95 -17.51 0.13
N LYS A 34 -7.82 -18.74 -0.41
CA LYS A 34 -6.52 -19.43 -0.58
C LYS A 34 -5.44 -18.60 -1.28
N ARG A 35 -5.82 -17.68 -2.18
CA ARG A 35 -4.90 -16.80 -2.93
C ARG A 35 -4.60 -15.46 -2.25
N ALA A 36 -5.20 -15.18 -1.11
CA ALA A 36 -4.87 -14.00 -0.31
C ALA A 36 -3.40 -14.05 0.15
N SER A 37 -2.81 -12.88 0.36
CA SER A 37 -1.45 -12.75 0.89
C SER A 37 -1.39 -13.34 2.31
N GLN A 38 -0.21 -13.79 2.72
CA GLN A 38 -0.06 -14.36 4.06
C GLN A 38 -0.40 -13.33 5.15
N TRP A 39 -0.01 -12.07 4.94
CA TRP A 39 -0.36 -10.97 5.85
C TRP A 39 -1.87 -10.78 6.01
N VAL A 40 -2.63 -10.83 4.90
CA VAL A 40 -4.09 -10.74 4.93
C VAL A 40 -4.71 -11.99 5.55
N LYS A 41 -4.12 -13.18 5.40
CA LYS A 41 -4.64 -14.39 6.04
C LYS A 41 -4.46 -14.39 7.56
N THR A 42 -3.33 -13.89 8.05
CA THR A 42 -3.02 -13.87 9.49
C THR A 42 -3.67 -12.70 10.25
N ASN A 43 -4.30 -11.78 9.54
CA ASN A 43 -4.96 -10.61 10.11
C ASN A 43 -6.40 -10.51 9.59
N THR A 44 -7.39 -10.45 10.47
CA THR A 44 -8.80 -10.34 10.07
C THR A 44 -9.05 -9.08 9.24
N VAL A 45 -9.65 -9.24 8.06
CA VAL A 45 -10.11 -8.13 7.23
C VAL A 45 -11.26 -7.40 7.91
N GLU A 46 -11.18 -6.08 7.93
CA GLU A 46 -12.26 -5.22 8.42
C GLU A 46 -13.11 -4.74 7.24
N TYR A 47 -12.46 -4.13 6.23
CA TYR A 47 -13.09 -3.73 4.97
C TYR A 47 -12.04 -3.33 3.91
N LEU A 48 -12.48 -3.14 2.67
CA LEU A 48 -11.69 -2.57 1.58
C LEU A 48 -11.76 -1.03 1.68
N CYS A 49 -10.64 -0.34 1.91
CA CYS A 49 -10.61 1.12 1.96
C CYS A 49 -10.89 1.74 0.59
N GLY A 50 -10.38 1.08 -0.46
CA GLY A 50 -10.57 1.52 -1.83
C GLY A 50 -9.73 0.69 -2.80
N PHE A 51 -10.04 0.85 -4.08
CA PHE A 51 -9.19 0.40 -5.16
C PHE A 51 -9.25 1.41 -6.31
N TRP A 52 -8.18 1.42 -7.08
CA TRP A 52 -7.80 2.52 -7.94
C TRP A 52 -7.24 1.97 -9.24
N ASP A 53 -7.84 2.34 -10.37
CA ASP A 53 -7.33 2.00 -11.70
C ASP A 53 -6.11 2.88 -12.02
N ILE A 54 -4.91 2.33 -11.88
CA ILE A 54 -3.64 3.05 -12.09
C ILE A 54 -3.15 2.98 -13.54
N GLY A 55 -3.99 2.50 -14.46
CA GLY A 55 -3.67 2.39 -15.87
C GLY A 55 -2.73 1.23 -16.21
N LEU A 56 -2.15 1.29 -17.41
CA LEU A 56 -1.12 0.34 -17.86
C LEU A 56 0.20 0.72 -17.21
N LEU A 57 0.58 -0.04 -16.19
CA LEU A 57 1.90 0.03 -15.56
C LEU A 57 2.64 -1.29 -15.77
N GLU A 58 3.94 -1.18 -16.00
CA GLU A 58 4.81 -2.33 -15.87
C GLU A 58 4.81 -2.83 -14.42
N TYR A 59 5.14 -4.12 -14.24
CA TYR A 59 5.17 -4.73 -12.91
C TYR A 59 6.01 -3.92 -11.91
N ARG A 60 7.16 -3.41 -12.35
CA ARG A 60 8.08 -2.62 -11.52
C ARG A 60 7.50 -1.25 -11.15
N GLU A 61 6.82 -0.59 -12.08
CA GLU A 61 6.18 0.71 -11.80
C GLU A 61 5.04 0.56 -10.78
N ALA A 62 4.24 -0.50 -10.93
CA ALA A 62 3.19 -0.83 -9.97
C ALA A 62 3.76 -1.14 -8.58
N GLU A 63 4.85 -1.89 -8.49
CA GLU A 63 5.54 -2.22 -7.22
C GLU A 63 6.16 -0.98 -6.56
N ILE A 64 6.72 -0.06 -7.34
CA ILE A 64 7.25 1.22 -6.83
C ILE A 64 6.11 2.06 -6.26
N LEU A 65 4.99 2.21 -6.97
CA LEU A 65 3.84 2.97 -6.49
C LEU A 65 3.22 2.33 -5.23
N GLU A 66 3.09 1.00 -5.22
CA GLU A 66 2.66 0.23 -4.04
C GLU A 66 3.58 0.49 -2.84
N THR A 67 4.89 0.57 -3.07
CA THR A 67 5.91 0.88 -2.05
C THR A 67 5.78 2.32 -1.53
N ILE A 68 5.65 3.31 -2.41
CA ILE A 68 5.50 4.73 -2.03
C ILE A 68 4.27 4.89 -1.11
N ILE A 69 3.14 4.34 -1.53
CA ILE A 69 1.89 4.43 -0.77
C ILE A 69 2.01 3.67 0.55
N SER A 70 2.64 2.49 0.53
CA SER A 70 2.93 1.75 1.78
C SER A 70 3.74 2.61 2.75
N LEU A 71 4.79 3.29 2.29
CA LEU A 71 5.60 4.18 3.12
C LEU A 71 4.79 5.34 3.68
N GLU A 72 4.01 6.03 2.86
CA GLU A 72 3.16 7.15 3.31
C GLU A 72 2.18 6.72 4.42
N ILE A 73 1.56 5.55 4.26
CA ILE A 73 0.66 4.99 5.28
C ILE A 73 1.44 4.59 6.53
N MET A 74 2.62 3.97 6.37
CA MET A 74 3.50 3.60 7.48
C MET A 74 3.90 4.82 8.33
N LYS A 75 4.14 6.00 7.73
CA LYS A 75 4.44 7.23 8.48
C LYS A 75 3.29 7.63 9.41
N LYS A 76 2.05 7.26 9.05
CA LYS A 76 0.86 7.59 9.82
C LYS A 76 0.56 6.54 10.87
N VAL A 77 0.58 5.25 10.50
CA VAL A 77 0.03 4.18 11.36
C VAL A 77 1.09 3.28 11.99
N GLY A 78 2.38 3.55 11.74
CA GLY A 78 3.50 2.75 12.23
C GLY A 78 3.97 1.69 11.23
N LEU A 79 5.29 1.48 11.13
CA LEU A 79 5.89 0.62 10.09
C LEU A 79 5.36 -0.83 10.17
N CYS A 80 5.27 -1.38 11.39
CA CYS A 80 4.88 -2.77 11.60
C CYS A 80 3.42 -3.07 11.27
N ASN A 81 2.60 -2.05 11.03
CA ASN A 81 1.16 -2.21 10.77
C ASN A 81 0.81 -2.30 9.28
N VAL A 82 1.78 -2.12 8.38
CA VAL A 82 1.52 -2.03 6.94
C VAL A 82 2.37 -3.03 6.19
N ARG A 83 1.78 -3.71 5.20
CA ARG A 83 2.52 -4.54 4.23
C ARG A 83 2.08 -4.23 2.80
N GLY A 84 3.04 -4.17 1.89
CA GLY A 84 2.84 -3.85 0.48
C GLY A 84 4.18 -3.53 -0.20
N GLY A 85 4.20 -3.65 -1.51
CA GLY A 85 5.34 -3.41 -2.39
C GLY A 85 6.52 -4.31 -2.01
N PHE A 86 7.68 -3.69 -1.82
CA PHE A 86 8.87 -4.39 -1.32
C PHE A 86 8.70 -4.92 0.12
N PHE A 87 7.74 -4.40 0.89
CA PHE A 87 7.60 -4.69 2.32
C PHE A 87 6.49 -5.71 2.59
N THR A 88 6.59 -6.89 2.00
CA THR A 88 5.55 -7.94 2.10
C THR A 88 5.87 -9.05 3.10
N LEU A 89 7.08 -9.07 3.64
CA LEU A 89 7.49 -10.08 4.63
C LEU A 89 6.64 -10.00 5.90
N THR A 90 6.11 -11.14 6.33
CA THR A 90 5.27 -11.23 7.53
C THR A 90 6.07 -11.33 8.82
N ASN A 91 7.32 -11.79 8.75
CA ASN A 91 8.22 -11.80 9.90
C ASN A 91 8.77 -10.38 10.15
N THR A 92 8.81 -9.97 11.41
CA THR A 92 9.17 -8.60 11.80
C THR A 92 10.62 -8.29 11.46
N ASP A 93 11.55 -9.19 11.75
CA ASP A 93 12.99 -8.92 11.61
C ASP A 93 13.39 -8.73 10.14
N GLY A 94 12.94 -9.61 9.25
CA GLY A 94 13.17 -9.49 7.80
C GLY A 94 12.41 -8.31 7.18
N PHE A 95 11.23 -7.97 7.69
CA PHE A 95 10.55 -6.73 7.32
C PHE A 95 11.40 -5.50 7.69
N LEU A 96 11.88 -5.43 8.93
CA LEU A 96 12.72 -4.33 9.41
C LEU A 96 14.05 -4.26 8.66
N GLN A 97 14.63 -5.40 8.29
CA GLN A 97 15.83 -5.45 7.45
C GLN A 97 15.56 -4.90 6.05
N THR A 98 14.41 -5.25 5.45
CA THR A 98 14.03 -4.78 4.11
C THR A 98 13.78 -3.27 4.14
N ILE A 99 13.08 -2.79 5.16
CA ILE A 99 12.89 -1.38 5.49
C ILE A 99 14.25 -0.69 5.59
N SER A 100 15.13 -1.12 6.49
CA SER A 100 16.45 -0.53 6.72
C SER A 100 17.30 -0.50 5.44
N SER A 101 17.29 -1.59 4.67
CA SER A 101 18.00 -1.67 3.38
C SER A 101 17.42 -0.71 2.34
N HIS A 102 16.10 -0.54 2.31
CA HIS A 102 15.42 0.42 1.43
C HIS A 102 15.74 1.87 1.80
N TYR A 103 15.88 2.18 3.11
CA TYR A 103 16.30 3.49 3.58
C TYR A 103 17.79 3.77 3.34
N THR A 104 18.64 2.75 3.42
CA THR A 104 20.09 2.88 3.21
C THR A 104 20.43 2.98 1.71
N ILE A 105 19.66 2.29 0.87
CA ILE A 105 19.90 2.22 -0.57
C ILE A 105 18.80 3.01 -1.26
N ASN A 106 19.09 4.28 -1.53
CA ASN A 106 18.28 5.19 -2.36
C ASN A 106 18.21 4.69 -3.82
N ARG A 107 17.67 3.49 -4.05
CA ARG A 107 17.76 2.71 -5.30
C ARG A 107 16.74 3.14 -6.36
N PHE A 108 15.89 4.12 -6.06
CA PHE A 108 14.73 4.47 -6.89
C PHE A 108 14.57 5.98 -7.17
N GLY A 109 15.56 6.83 -6.86
CA GLY A 109 15.50 8.25 -7.21
C GLY A 109 14.40 9.05 -6.48
N LEU A 110 13.81 8.51 -5.42
CA LEU A 110 12.91 9.23 -4.52
C LEU A 110 13.73 10.20 -3.67
N LYS A 111 13.92 11.42 -4.18
CA LYS A 111 14.83 12.44 -3.63
C LYS A 111 14.55 12.92 -2.19
N ASN A 112 13.48 12.49 -1.52
CA ASN A 112 13.09 13.06 -0.23
C ASN A 112 12.45 12.04 0.72
N ILE A 113 13.25 11.14 1.29
CA ILE A 113 12.80 10.25 2.39
C ILE A 113 13.62 10.50 3.68
N GLU A 114 14.71 11.27 3.62
CA GLU A 114 15.58 11.64 4.76
C GLU A 114 14.85 12.40 5.89
N SER A 115 13.60 12.82 5.71
CA SER A 115 12.76 13.47 6.72
C SER A 115 11.97 12.51 7.62
N LEU A 116 12.08 11.19 7.44
CA LEU A 116 11.37 10.22 8.29
C LEU A 116 12.04 10.01 9.64
N ASN A 117 11.51 10.73 10.62
CA ASN A 117 11.78 10.49 12.02
C ASN A 117 11.37 9.06 12.41
N LEU A 118 12.35 8.19 12.70
CA LEU A 118 12.14 6.80 13.13
C LEU A 118 11.37 6.68 14.46
N ASN A 119 11.09 7.79 15.17
CA ASN A 119 10.25 7.79 16.37
C ASN A 119 8.81 7.29 16.12
N PHE A 120 8.32 7.30 14.87
CA PHE A 120 7.02 6.71 14.50
C PHE A 120 6.99 5.16 14.53
N LEU A 121 8.14 4.49 14.67
CA LEU A 121 8.21 3.02 14.86
C LEU A 121 7.42 2.52 16.07
N LYS A 122 7.09 3.41 17.03
CA LYS A 122 6.45 3.08 18.29
C LYS A 122 5.02 3.60 18.44
N SER A 123 4.46 4.29 17.44
CA SER A 123 3.15 4.92 17.55
C SER A 123 2.10 4.25 16.67
N ASP A 124 1.08 3.66 17.31
CA ASP A 124 -0.14 3.21 16.63
C ASP A 124 -1.13 4.37 16.58
N LEU A 125 -1.20 5.10 15.45
CA LEU A 125 -2.22 6.13 15.24
C LEU A 125 -3.38 5.59 14.41
N VAL A 126 -4.61 5.87 14.82
CA VAL A 126 -5.80 5.57 14.03
C VAL A 126 -5.93 6.59 12.91
N PHE A 127 -5.87 6.12 11.66
CA PHE A 127 -6.06 6.96 10.48
C PHE A 127 -7.37 6.58 9.78
N SER A 128 -8.28 7.54 9.66
CA SER A 128 -9.61 7.34 9.04
C SER A 128 -9.50 7.09 7.54
N ASP A 129 -10.43 6.31 6.98
CA ASP A 129 -10.41 5.93 5.57
C ASP A 129 -10.53 7.12 4.61
N TYR A 130 -11.33 8.13 4.95
CA TYR A 130 -11.42 9.34 4.13
C TYR A 130 -10.05 10.00 3.93
N LYS A 131 -9.27 10.11 5.00
CA LYS A 131 -7.89 10.62 4.93
C LYS A 131 -6.96 9.66 4.19
N MET A 132 -7.22 8.35 4.24
CA MET A 132 -6.47 7.33 3.48
C MET A 132 -6.70 7.49 1.99
N THR A 133 -7.95 7.56 1.56
CA THR A 133 -8.33 7.76 0.16
C THR A 133 -7.71 9.04 -0.37
N ARG A 134 -7.80 10.14 0.40
CA ARG A 134 -7.21 11.41 0.00
C ARG A 134 -5.69 11.34 -0.12
N LEU A 135 -5.01 10.70 0.84
CA LEU A 135 -3.56 10.48 0.79
C LEU A 135 -3.14 9.72 -0.47
N VAL A 136 -3.90 8.67 -0.84
CA VAL A 136 -3.63 7.90 -2.06
C VAL A 136 -3.84 8.75 -3.30
N GLU A 137 -4.94 9.49 -3.37
CA GLU A 137 -5.21 10.42 -4.47
C GLU A 137 -4.08 11.43 -4.62
N ASP A 138 -3.65 12.08 -3.53
CA ASP A 138 -2.54 13.04 -3.57
C ASP A 138 -1.23 12.38 -4.06
N CYS A 139 -0.90 11.16 -3.59
CA CYS A 139 0.26 10.40 -4.07
C CYS A 139 0.18 10.10 -5.58
N LEU A 140 -1.01 9.73 -6.07
CA LEU A 140 -1.25 9.50 -7.49
C LEU A 140 -1.10 10.80 -8.30
N ALA A 141 -1.44 11.95 -7.73
CA ALA A 141 -1.33 13.28 -8.35
C ALA A 141 0.12 13.63 -8.59
N GLU A 142 0.88 13.57 -7.51
CA GLU A 142 2.28 13.96 -7.46
C GLU A 142 3.15 13.12 -8.39
N ASN A 143 2.79 11.84 -8.57
CA ASN A 143 3.52 10.91 -9.43
C ASN A 143 2.93 10.78 -10.85
N GLY A 144 1.99 11.65 -11.23
CA GLY A 144 1.46 11.71 -12.60
C GLY A 144 0.56 10.53 -13.00
N TYR A 145 0.08 9.75 -12.03
CA TYR A 145 -0.83 8.63 -12.26
C TYR A 145 -2.30 9.08 -12.28
N LEU A 146 -2.64 10.20 -11.62
CA LEU A 146 -4.01 10.71 -11.45
C LEU A 146 -4.71 11.15 -12.75
N SER A 147 -3.97 11.63 -13.75
CA SER A 147 -4.57 11.97 -15.05
C SER A 147 -5.09 10.73 -15.82
N ARG A 148 -4.67 9.52 -15.42
CA ARG A 148 -5.21 8.24 -15.95
C ARG A 148 -6.47 7.76 -15.20
N PHE A 149 -6.81 8.36 -14.05
CA PHE A 149 -7.94 7.97 -13.19
C PHE A 149 -9.30 8.49 -13.63
N MET A 150 -9.33 9.69 -14.23
CA MET A 150 -10.61 10.35 -14.54
C MET A 150 -11.35 9.73 -15.74
N GLY A 151 -10.88 8.61 -16.28
CA GLY A 151 -11.50 7.92 -17.41
C GLY A 151 -12.67 7.00 -17.05
N ASN A 152 -12.89 6.59 -15.79
CA ASN A 152 -13.97 5.66 -15.44
C ASN A 152 -14.46 5.84 -14.00
N SER A 153 -15.17 6.94 -13.74
CA SER A 153 -16.23 6.93 -12.73
C SER A 153 -17.40 6.11 -13.29
N VAL A 154 -17.45 4.82 -12.98
CA VAL A 154 -18.65 4.01 -13.20
C VAL A 154 -19.03 3.35 -11.89
N GLY A 155 -20.28 3.59 -11.51
CA GLY A 155 -20.90 3.22 -10.24
C GLY A 155 -20.90 1.72 -9.93
N PHE A 156 -21.40 1.48 -8.72
CA PHE A 156 -21.60 0.18 -8.07
C PHE A 156 -22.15 -0.92 -8.99
#